data_AF-A0A6V7VMD3-F1
#
_entry.id   AF-A0A6V7VMD3-F1
#
_cell.length_a   1.000
_cell.length_b   1.000
_cell.length_c   1.000
_cell.angle_alpha   90.00
_cell.angle_beta   90.00
_cell.angle_gamma   90.00
#
_symmetry.space_group_name_H-M   'P 1'
#
loop_
_entity.id
_entity.type
_entity.pdbx_description
1 polymer ?
#
loop_
_entity_poly.entity_id
_entity_poly.type
_entity_poly.pdbx_seq_one_letter_code
_entity_poly.pdbx_strand_id
1 'polypeptide(L)'
;MTSMDYYCVYSLRRDFCASYTYAPWIRPTMWKKVFNSRIVHSFKNFSNVYAYAFIFCFASSVYATREVRKYSHIDIAKEIPARADADAVIHMRLFRAQRNLYISGFSLLLALVIRRIVTLLARCAYLELAAEAAMKQAEGAGKAAKDLMDKSDGKETETDKKLREDLKEMNLKLKKAETDRDAMKAQSENLQEEYERVTAKLREYEAKNAGTAGGDKKSD
;
A
#
# COMPACT_ATOMS: atom_id res chain seq x y z
N MET A 1 -44.96 30.94 -37.03
CA MET A 1 -43.72 30.32 -37.52
C MET A 1 -42.53 31.05 -36.90
N THR A 2 -42.36 30.95 -35.57
CA THR A 2 -41.36 31.73 -34.83
C THR A 2 -40.91 31.06 -33.53
N SER A 3 -41.49 29.93 -33.12
CA SER A 3 -41.05 29.23 -31.90
C SER A 3 -40.03 28.13 -32.18
N MET A 4 -40.04 27.53 -33.38
CA MET A 4 -39.23 26.35 -33.70
C MET A 4 -37.76 26.70 -34.03
N ASP A 5 -37.52 27.89 -34.59
CA ASP A 5 -36.16 28.37 -34.90
C ASP A 5 -35.37 28.76 -33.65
N TYR A 6 -36.04 29.26 -32.60
CA TYR A 6 -35.40 29.59 -31.32
C TYR A 6 -34.87 28.34 -30.61
N TYR A 7 -35.60 27.22 -30.65
CA TYR A 7 -35.14 25.96 -30.06
C TYR A 7 -33.96 25.36 -30.85
N CYS A 8 -33.96 25.48 -32.17
CA CYS A 8 -32.85 25.00 -33.01
C CYS A 8 -31.55 25.79 -32.74
N VAL A 9 -31.62 27.12 -32.66
CA VAL A 9 -30.47 27.97 -32.34
C VAL A 9 -30.01 27.80 -30.89
N TYR A 10 -30.92 27.61 -29.93
CA TYR A 10 -30.56 27.30 -28.54
C TYR A 10 -29.98 25.90 -28.36
N SER A 11 -30.38 24.90 -29.15
CA SER A 11 -29.79 23.56 -29.12
C SER A 11 -28.37 23.60 -29.69
N LEU A 12 -28.20 24.19 -30.87
CA LEU A 12 -26.89 24.27 -31.53
C LEU A 12 -25.86 25.06 -30.71
N ARG A 13 -26.28 26.14 -30.04
CA ARG A 13 -25.43 26.92 -29.14
C ARG A 13 -25.14 26.19 -27.83
N ARG A 14 -26.08 25.39 -27.32
CA ARG A 14 -25.88 24.56 -26.11
C ARG A 14 -24.93 23.41 -26.38
N ASP A 15 -24.97 22.82 -27.57
CA ASP A 15 -24.07 21.74 -27.96
C ASP A 15 -22.66 22.27 -28.25
N PHE A 16 -22.52 23.45 -28.86
CA PHE A 16 -21.22 24.13 -29.02
C PHE A 16 -20.63 24.61 -27.68
N CYS A 17 -21.44 25.20 -26.81
CA CYS A 17 -21.00 25.61 -25.47
C CYS A 17 -20.70 24.40 -24.57
N ALA A 18 -21.47 23.31 -24.64
CA ALA A 18 -21.17 22.09 -23.88
C ALA A 18 -19.87 21.45 -24.39
N SER A 19 -19.63 21.43 -25.71
CA SER A 19 -18.39 20.93 -26.28
C SER A 19 -17.16 21.76 -25.84
N TYR A 20 -17.31 23.07 -25.70
CA TYR A 20 -16.24 23.96 -25.25
C TYR A 20 -16.09 24.02 -23.72
N THR A 21 -17.16 23.75 -22.97
CA THR A 21 -17.16 23.71 -21.49
C THR A 21 -16.72 22.34 -20.94
N TYR A 22 -16.84 21.27 -21.75
CA TYR A 22 -16.33 19.92 -21.46
C TYR A 22 -15.11 19.54 -22.30
N ALA A 23 -14.44 20.51 -22.95
CA ALA A 23 -13.11 20.28 -23.48
C ALA A 23 -12.26 19.74 -22.32
N PRO A 24 -11.88 18.45 -22.35
CA PRO A 24 -11.45 17.73 -21.19
C PRO A 24 -10.19 18.42 -20.72
N TRP A 25 -10.30 19.06 -19.55
CA TRP A 25 -9.23 19.72 -18.85
C TRP A 25 -8.21 18.63 -18.45
N ILE A 26 -7.42 18.34 -19.48
CA ILE A 26 -6.25 17.51 -19.65
C ILE A 26 -6.43 15.98 -19.51
N ARG A 27 -6.32 15.29 -20.65
CA ARG A 27 -6.12 13.84 -20.72
C ARG A 27 -4.95 13.42 -19.81
N PRO A 28 -5.11 12.41 -18.92
CA PRO A 28 -4.06 11.96 -17.99
C PRO A 28 -2.74 11.56 -18.68
N THR A 29 -2.82 11.10 -19.92
CA THR A 29 -1.67 10.68 -20.73
C THR A 29 -0.77 11.85 -21.13
N MET A 30 -1.32 13.06 -21.26
CA MET A 30 -0.54 14.27 -21.58
C MET A 30 0.23 14.76 -20.34
N TRP A 31 -0.41 14.73 -19.17
CA TRP A 31 0.26 14.98 -17.89
C TRP A 31 1.38 13.99 -17.63
N LYS A 32 1.18 12.69 -17.90
CA LYS A 32 2.24 11.68 -17.78
C LYS A 32 3.48 12.05 -18.62
N LYS A 33 3.29 12.53 -19.86
CA LYS A 33 4.40 12.98 -20.73
C LYS A 33 5.06 14.27 -20.25
N VAL A 34 4.29 15.22 -19.75
CA VAL A 34 4.82 16.47 -19.16
C VAL A 34 5.60 16.15 -17.88
N PHE A 35 5.11 15.26 -17.04
CA PHE A 35 5.77 14.86 -15.79
C PHE A 35 7.01 13.98 -16.00
N ASN A 36 7.06 13.18 -17.07
CA ASN A 36 8.26 12.41 -17.47
C ASN A 36 9.22 13.21 -18.38
N SER A 37 8.93 14.47 -18.69
CA SER A 37 9.80 15.31 -19.50
C SER A 37 11.04 15.74 -18.72
N ARG A 38 12.14 15.99 -19.45
CA ARG A 38 13.38 16.61 -18.94
C ARG A 38 13.15 17.89 -18.13
N ILE A 39 12.03 18.58 -18.36
CA ILE A 39 11.61 19.77 -17.62
C ILE A 39 11.42 19.45 -16.14
N VAL A 40 10.79 18.31 -15.80
CA VAL A 40 10.59 17.93 -14.40
C VAL A 40 11.88 17.50 -13.73
N HIS A 41 12.75 16.83 -14.48
CA HIS A 41 14.07 16.45 -13.98
C HIS A 41 14.98 17.69 -13.76
N SER A 42 14.81 18.74 -14.55
CA SER A 42 15.54 20.01 -14.42
C SER A 42 15.14 20.79 -13.15
N PHE A 43 13.94 20.55 -12.59
CA PHE A 43 13.49 21.19 -11.35
C PHE A 43 14.37 20.91 -10.11
N LYS A 44 15.26 19.91 -10.16
CA LYS A 44 16.27 19.68 -9.10
C LYS A 44 17.18 20.89 -8.88
N ASN A 45 17.56 21.61 -9.93
CA ASN A 45 18.43 22.80 -9.82
C ASN A 45 17.64 24.09 -9.54
N PHE A 46 16.33 24.09 -9.77
CA PHE A 46 15.46 25.24 -9.53
C PHE A 46 15.01 25.40 -8.07
N SER A 47 15.34 24.49 -7.16
CA SER A 47 14.96 24.59 -5.72
C SER A 47 15.33 25.96 -5.11
N ASN A 48 16.52 26.48 -5.46
CA ASN A 48 16.97 27.80 -5.00
C ASN A 48 16.15 28.93 -5.62
N VAL A 49 15.82 28.84 -6.92
CA VAL A 49 14.99 29.83 -7.62
C VAL A 49 13.58 29.89 -7.03
N TYR A 50 12.98 28.74 -6.72
CA TYR A 50 11.69 28.69 -6.03
C TYR A 50 11.76 29.25 -4.61
N ALA A 51 12.86 29.01 -3.89
CA ALA A 51 13.06 29.59 -2.57
C ALA A 51 13.15 31.13 -2.64
N TYR A 52 13.92 31.68 -3.58
CA TYR A 52 14.00 33.13 -3.80
C TYR A 52 12.65 33.71 -4.24
N ALA A 53 11.93 33.04 -5.15
CA ALA A 53 10.59 33.48 -5.59
C ALA A 53 9.56 33.45 -4.44
N PHE A 54 9.63 32.45 -3.57
CA PHE A 54 8.77 32.35 -2.38
C PHE A 54 9.08 33.46 -1.38
N ILE A 55 10.36 33.71 -1.09
CA ILE A 55 10.80 34.81 -0.22
C ILE A 55 10.36 36.16 -0.80
N PHE A 56 10.46 36.35 -2.12
CA PHE A 56 9.99 37.55 -2.79
C PHE A 56 8.47 37.75 -2.67
N CYS A 57 7.67 36.70 -2.90
CA CYS A 57 6.21 36.76 -2.72
C CYS A 57 5.81 37.00 -1.26
N PHE A 58 6.57 36.44 -0.32
CA PHE A 58 6.37 36.68 1.10
C PHE A 58 6.70 38.12 1.49
N ALA A 59 7.85 38.63 1.03
CA ALA A 59 8.26 40.02 1.26
C ALA A 59 7.27 41.03 0.67
N SER A 60 6.74 40.77 -0.52
CA SER A 60 5.73 41.64 -1.15
C SER A 60 4.39 41.62 -0.41
N SER A 61 3.99 40.47 0.17
CA SER A 61 2.80 40.36 1.02
C SER A 61 2.95 41.14 2.33
N VAL A 62 4.13 41.05 2.96
CA VAL A 62 4.46 41.83 4.16
C VAL A 62 4.50 43.34 3.85
N TYR A 63 5.09 43.72 2.72
CA TYR A 63 5.10 45.11 2.25
C TYR A 63 3.69 45.64 2.02
N ALA A 64 2.84 44.90 1.31
CA ALA A 64 1.44 45.26 1.08
C ALA A 64 0.66 45.36 2.41
N THR A 65 0.89 44.44 3.35
CA THR A 65 0.28 44.50 4.69
C THR A 65 0.69 45.75 5.46
N ARG A 66 1.97 46.15 5.36
CA ARG A 66 2.47 47.40 5.97
C ARG A 66 1.83 48.62 5.32
N GLU A 67 1.72 48.68 3.99
CA GLU A 67 1.06 49.79 3.29
C GLU A 67 -0.44 49.87 3.62
N VAL A 68 -1.18 48.75 3.65
CA VAL A 68 -2.60 48.74 4.05
C VAL A 68 -2.77 49.25 5.49
N ARG A 69 -1.96 48.77 6.44
CA ARG A 69 -2.02 49.23 7.84
C ARG A 69 -1.66 50.71 7.99
N LYS A 70 -0.66 51.18 7.24
CA LYS A 70 -0.20 52.56 7.25
C LYS A 70 -1.28 53.53 6.76
N TYR A 71 -1.91 53.25 5.62
CA TYR A 71 -2.96 54.15 5.11
C TYR A 71 -4.27 54.01 5.87
N SER A 72 -4.61 52.80 6.37
CA SER A 72 -5.81 52.59 7.18
C SER A 72 -5.80 53.34 8.50
N HIS A 73 -4.64 53.52 9.15
CA HIS A 73 -4.54 54.30 10.40
C HIS A 73 -4.50 55.82 10.17
N ILE A 74 -4.00 56.26 9.00
CA ILE A 74 -3.95 57.69 8.64
C ILE A 74 -5.36 58.23 8.38
N ASP A 75 -6.25 57.41 7.79
CA ASP A 75 -7.66 57.76 7.55
C ASP A 75 -8.43 58.03 8.86
N ILE A 76 -8.06 57.36 9.97
CA ILE A 76 -8.74 57.51 11.27
C ILE A 76 -8.24 58.74 12.04
N ALA A 77 -6.99 59.17 11.81
CA ALA A 77 -6.34 60.21 12.62
C ALA A 77 -6.56 61.65 12.12
N LYS A 78 -7.30 61.86 11.02
CA LYS A 78 -7.30 63.12 10.28
C LYS A 78 -8.69 63.76 10.16
N GLU A 79 -9.33 64.02 11.30
CA GLU A 79 -10.56 64.85 11.39
C GLU A 79 -10.28 66.37 11.23
N ILE A 80 -9.49 66.78 10.23
CA ILE A 80 -9.24 68.21 9.93
C ILE A 80 -9.75 68.55 8.52
N PRO A 81 -10.74 69.46 8.38
CA PRO A 81 -11.57 69.62 7.17
C PRO A 81 -10.88 70.30 5.97
N ALA A 82 -9.55 70.46 5.96
CA ALA A 82 -8.84 71.30 4.99
C ALA A 82 -8.19 70.54 3.80
N ARG A 83 -8.43 69.24 3.59
CA ARG A 83 -7.70 68.45 2.58
C ARG A 83 -8.48 67.30 1.91
N ALA A 84 -9.65 67.57 1.33
CA ALA A 84 -10.40 66.58 0.54
C ALA A 84 -9.54 65.90 -0.57
N ASP A 85 -8.66 66.66 -1.23
CA ASP A 85 -7.74 66.12 -2.24
C ASP A 85 -6.69 65.15 -1.67
N ALA A 86 -6.24 65.38 -0.43
CA ALA A 86 -5.30 64.45 0.21
C ALA A 86 -5.99 63.14 0.60
N ASP A 87 -7.27 63.20 0.96
CA ASP A 87 -8.08 62.05 1.33
C ASP A 87 -8.35 61.13 0.13
N ALA A 88 -8.71 61.73 -1.02
CA ALA A 88 -8.87 61.00 -2.28
C ALA A 88 -7.59 60.25 -2.70
N VAL A 89 -6.41 60.86 -2.51
CA VAL A 89 -5.11 60.22 -2.80
C VAL A 89 -4.81 59.08 -1.83
N ILE A 90 -5.17 59.20 -0.56
CA ILE A 90 -4.94 58.13 0.43
C ILE A 90 -5.85 56.94 0.15
N HIS A 91 -7.15 57.17 -0.09
CA HIS A 91 -8.08 56.12 -0.48
C HIS A 91 -7.63 55.39 -1.76
N MET A 92 -7.16 56.12 -2.78
CA MET A 92 -6.58 55.50 -3.97
C MET A 92 -5.39 54.58 -3.67
N ARG A 93 -4.49 54.99 -2.76
CA ARG A 93 -3.34 54.18 -2.34
C ARG A 93 -3.77 52.97 -1.53
N LEU A 94 -4.78 53.11 -0.67
CA LEU A 94 -5.36 52.02 0.12
C LEU A 94 -5.97 50.94 -0.78
N PHE A 95 -6.76 51.30 -1.79
CA PHE A 95 -7.31 50.35 -2.77
C PHE A 95 -6.24 49.63 -3.59
N ARG A 96 -5.11 50.29 -3.88
CA ARG A 96 -3.97 49.65 -4.54
C ARG A 96 -3.28 48.65 -3.59
N ALA A 97 -3.07 49.02 -2.34
CA ALA A 97 -2.45 48.16 -1.34
C ALA A 97 -3.31 46.93 -1.01
N GLN A 98 -4.63 47.08 -0.89
CA GLN A 98 -5.57 45.97 -0.65
C GLN A 98 -5.55 44.95 -1.80
N ARG A 99 -5.61 45.39 -3.06
CA ARG A 99 -5.53 44.49 -4.23
C ARG A 99 -4.20 43.76 -4.30
N ASN A 100 -3.09 44.45 -4.05
CA ASN A 100 -1.77 43.84 -4.03
C ASN A 100 -1.62 42.81 -2.90
N LEU A 101 -2.25 43.04 -1.74
CA LEU A 101 -2.27 42.08 -0.63
C LEU A 101 -3.03 40.81 -1.00
N TYR A 102 -4.19 40.91 -1.66
CA TYR A 102 -4.95 39.73 -2.08
C TYR A 102 -4.22 38.90 -3.14
N ILE A 103 -3.60 39.56 -4.13
CA ILE A 103 -2.85 38.87 -5.20
C ILE A 103 -1.63 38.15 -4.62
N SER A 104 -0.87 38.81 -3.74
CA SER A 104 0.33 38.23 -3.12
C SER A 104 0.00 37.17 -2.05
N GLY A 105 -1.09 37.32 -1.31
CA GLY A 105 -1.60 36.31 -0.39
C GLY A 105 -2.08 35.04 -1.10
N PHE A 106 -2.82 35.21 -2.20
CA PHE A 106 -3.28 34.08 -3.01
C PHE A 106 -2.12 33.34 -3.68
N SER A 107 -1.11 34.06 -4.18
CA SER A 107 0.07 33.44 -4.78
C SER A 107 0.91 32.65 -3.77
N LEU A 108 1.00 33.10 -2.51
CA LEU A 108 1.63 32.34 -1.42
C LEU A 108 0.91 31.02 -1.15
N LEU A 109 -0.42 31.05 -1.08
CA LEU A 109 -1.22 29.83 -0.88
C LEU A 109 -0.97 28.83 -2.02
N LEU A 110 -1.05 29.30 -3.27
CA LEU A 110 -0.76 28.46 -4.44
C LEU A 110 0.69 27.92 -4.42
N ALA A 111 1.66 28.74 -4.04
CA ALA A 111 3.05 28.32 -3.94
C ALA A 111 3.24 27.16 -2.93
N LEU A 112 2.53 27.19 -1.80
CA LEU A 112 2.55 26.09 -0.82
C LEU A 112 1.88 24.83 -1.37
N VAL A 113 0.73 24.96 -2.03
CA VAL A 113 0.01 23.84 -2.65
C VAL A 113 0.87 23.18 -3.73
N ILE A 114 1.47 23.98 -4.61
CA ILE A 114 2.36 23.49 -5.67
C ILE A 114 3.58 22.78 -5.06
N ARG A 115 4.23 23.38 -4.04
CA ARG A 115 5.35 22.75 -3.34
C ARG A 115 4.97 21.39 -2.76
N ARG A 116 3.78 21.29 -2.14
CA ARG A 116 3.26 20.03 -1.60
C ARG A 116 3.04 19.00 -2.69
N ILE A 117 2.40 19.37 -3.79
CA ILE A 117 2.11 18.47 -4.92
C ILE A 117 3.40 17.98 -5.58
N VAL A 118 4.35 18.88 -5.87
CA VAL A 118 5.64 18.51 -6.48
C VAL A 118 6.43 17.56 -5.59
N THR A 119 6.43 17.80 -4.27
CA THR A 119 7.11 16.90 -3.31
C THR A 119 6.45 15.51 -3.28
N LEU A 120 5.12 15.46 -3.31
CA LEU A 120 4.39 14.18 -3.35
C LEU A 120 4.66 13.44 -4.66
N LEU A 121 4.65 14.13 -5.81
CA LEU A 121 4.97 13.53 -7.11
C LEU A 121 6.39 12.97 -7.16
N ALA A 122 7.37 13.71 -6.62
CA ALA A 122 8.76 13.24 -6.54
C ALA A 122 8.88 11.98 -5.67
N ARG A 123 8.14 11.89 -4.56
CA ARG A 123 8.09 10.68 -3.72
C ARG A 123 7.41 9.52 -4.44
N CYS A 124 6.31 9.76 -5.14
CA CYS A 124 5.63 8.72 -5.93
C CYS A 124 6.54 8.16 -7.03
N ALA A 125 7.25 9.04 -7.77
CA ALA A 125 8.21 8.61 -8.79
C ALA A 125 9.38 7.80 -8.19
N TYR A 126 9.89 8.21 -7.03
CA TYR A 126 10.93 7.47 -6.33
C TYR A 126 10.44 6.07 -5.88
N LEU A 127 9.21 5.99 -5.36
CA LEU A 127 8.61 4.73 -4.94
C LEU A 127 8.35 3.78 -6.12
N GLU A 128 7.91 4.30 -7.27
CA GLU A 128 7.71 3.50 -8.49
C GLU A 128 9.03 2.92 -9.00
N LEU A 129 10.10 3.73 -9.02
CA LEU A 129 11.44 3.26 -9.37
C LEU A 129 11.99 2.23 -8.37
N ALA A 130 11.76 2.44 -7.07
CA ALA A 130 12.18 1.49 -6.03
C ALA A 130 11.41 0.16 -6.13
N ALA A 131 10.10 0.21 -6.44
CA ALA A 131 9.28 -0.97 -6.64
C ALA A 131 9.71 -1.75 -7.90
N GLU A 132 10.01 -1.07 -9.01
CA GLU A 132 10.52 -1.72 -10.22
C GLU A 132 11.88 -2.38 -9.99
N ALA A 133 12.78 -1.72 -9.24
CA ALA A 133 14.07 -2.30 -8.86
C ALA A 133 13.90 -3.54 -7.95
N ALA A 134 13.00 -3.48 -6.96
CA ALA A 134 12.69 -4.59 -6.09
C ALA A 134 12.08 -5.78 -6.85
N MET A 135 11.18 -5.53 -7.81
CA MET A 135 10.63 -6.58 -8.68
C MET A 135 11.71 -7.22 -9.55
N LYS A 136 12.59 -6.43 -10.18
CA LYS A 136 13.72 -6.96 -10.96
C LYS A 136 14.69 -7.78 -10.11
N GLN A 137 14.93 -7.36 -8.86
CA GLN A 137 15.75 -8.12 -7.92
C GLN A 137 15.10 -9.45 -7.53
N ALA A 138 13.79 -9.46 -7.27
CA ALA A 138 13.03 -10.68 -6.99
C ALA A 138 12.99 -11.63 -8.19
N GLU A 139 12.80 -11.11 -9.40
CA GLU A 139 12.86 -11.90 -10.64
C GLU A 139 14.28 -12.45 -10.91
N GLY A 140 15.32 -11.65 -10.66
CA GLY A 140 16.71 -12.07 -10.78
C GLY A 140 17.06 -13.19 -9.80
N ALA A 141 16.65 -13.05 -8.53
CA ALA A 141 16.79 -14.11 -7.52
C ALA A 141 15.97 -15.36 -7.87
N GLY A 142 14.75 -15.18 -8.38
CA GLY A 142 13.89 -16.28 -8.83
C GLY A 142 14.44 -17.01 -10.05
N LYS A 143 15.03 -16.29 -11.02
CA LYS A 143 15.72 -16.88 -12.17
C LYS A 143 17.01 -17.57 -11.77
N ALA A 144 17.80 -16.99 -10.87
CA ALA A 144 19.01 -17.63 -10.33
C ALA A 144 18.66 -18.91 -9.54
N ALA A 145 17.59 -18.89 -8.75
CA ALA A 145 17.09 -20.07 -8.05
C ALA A 145 16.58 -21.13 -9.03
N LYS A 146 15.83 -20.76 -10.06
CA LYS A 146 15.41 -21.68 -11.13
C LYS A 146 16.59 -22.26 -11.90
N ASP A 147 17.57 -21.44 -12.27
CA ASP A 147 18.77 -21.89 -12.99
C ASP A 147 19.64 -22.79 -12.10
N LEU A 148 19.68 -22.56 -10.78
CA LEU A 148 20.30 -23.48 -9.82
C LEU A 148 19.53 -24.81 -9.70
N MET A 149 18.19 -24.78 -9.70
CA MET A 149 17.36 -26.00 -9.70
C MET A 149 17.48 -26.78 -11.02
N ASP A 150 17.51 -26.11 -12.15
CA ASP A 150 17.61 -26.73 -13.49
C ASP A 150 19.03 -27.29 -13.73
N LYS A 151 20.07 -26.57 -13.26
CA LYS A 151 21.44 -27.10 -13.22
C LYS A 151 21.63 -28.21 -12.20
N SER A 152 20.86 -28.24 -11.12
CA SER A 152 20.80 -29.35 -10.16
C SER A 152 20.23 -30.61 -10.81
N ASP A 153 19.23 -30.49 -11.69
CA ASP A 153 18.69 -31.63 -12.44
C ASP A 153 19.65 -32.14 -13.53
N GLY A 154 20.54 -31.30 -14.06
CA GLY A 154 21.54 -31.68 -15.09
C GLY A 154 22.94 -32.03 -14.57
N LYS A 155 23.28 -31.68 -13.33
CA LYS A 155 24.61 -31.91 -12.72
C LYS A 155 24.40 -32.48 -11.32
N GLU A 156 24.16 -33.79 -11.24
CA GLU A 156 24.26 -34.54 -10.00
C GLU A 156 25.65 -34.29 -9.39
N THR A 157 25.71 -33.42 -8.39
CA THR A 157 26.88 -33.32 -7.53
C THR A 157 26.93 -34.59 -6.68
N GLU A 158 28.13 -35.09 -6.35
CA GLU A 158 28.31 -36.29 -5.52
C GLU A 158 27.57 -36.19 -4.16
N THR A 159 27.28 -34.98 -3.70
CA THR A 159 26.42 -34.70 -2.56
C THR A 159 24.94 -35.04 -2.79
N ASP A 160 24.41 -34.82 -3.99
CA ASP A 160 23.01 -35.07 -4.33
C ASP A 160 22.73 -36.57 -4.51
N LYS A 161 23.70 -37.31 -5.08
CA LYS A 161 23.66 -38.78 -5.13
C LYS A 161 23.65 -39.40 -3.75
N LYS A 162 24.54 -38.94 -2.85
CA LYS A 162 24.56 -39.37 -1.45
C LYS A 162 23.25 -39.07 -0.73
N LEU A 163 22.69 -37.86 -0.91
CA LEU A 163 21.39 -37.51 -0.32
C LEU A 163 20.26 -38.39 -0.85
N ARG A 164 20.27 -38.75 -2.14
CA ARG A 164 19.28 -39.66 -2.75
C ARG A 164 19.44 -41.11 -2.28
N GLU A 165 20.68 -41.58 -2.10
CA GLU A 165 20.95 -42.89 -1.51
C GLU A 165 20.53 -42.94 -0.04
N ASP A 166 20.86 -41.93 0.76
CA ASP A 166 20.44 -41.80 2.15
C ASP A 166 18.92 -41.74 2.27
N LEU A 167 18.24 -40.99 1.39
CA LEU A 167 16.78 -40.95 1.34
C LEU A 167 16.18 -42.32 0.99
N LYS A 168 16.77 -43.06 0.04
CA LYS A 168 16.31 -44.41 -0.30
C LYS A 168 16.55 -45.38 0.85
N GLU A 169 17.71 -45.33 1.50
CA GLU A 169 18.04 -46.16 2.65
C GLU A 169 17.11 -45.86 3.83
N MET A 170 16.85 -44.59 4.11
CA MET A 170 15.96 -44.17 5.18
C MET A 170 14.50 -44.56 4.90
N ASN A 171 14.03 -44.45 3.66
CA ASN A 171 12.71 -44.96 3.26
C ASN A 171 12.61 -46.48 3.39
N LEU A 172 13.68 -47.22 3.06
CA LEU A 172 13.70 -48.66 3.21
C LEU A 172 13.67 -49.07 4.68
N LYS A 173 14.41 -48.36 5.55
CA LYS A 173 14.38 -48.54 7.00
C LYS A 173 13.01 -48.20 7.58
N LEU A 174 12.38 -47.13 7.12
CA LEU A 174 11.03 -46.74 7.54
C LEU A 174 10.03 -47.84 7.19
N LYS A 175 10.03 -48.34 5.94
CA LYS A 175 9.14 -49.43 5.52
C LYS A 175 9.36 -50.71 6.33
N LYS A 176 10.61 -51.09 6.60
CA LYS A 176 10.92 -52.24 7.46
C LYS A 176 10.41 -52.02 8.89
N ALA A 177 10.64 -50.84 9.45
CA ALA A 177 10.13 -50.50 10.78
C ALA A 177 8.60 -50.48 10.83
N GLU A 178 7.93 -50.04 9.77
CA GLU A 178 6.46 -50.10 9.66
C GLU A 178 5.97 -51.54 9.61
N THR A 179 6.57 -52.41 8.78
CA THR A 179 6.20 -53.83 8.71
C THR A 179 6.46 -54.55 10.01
N ASP A 180 7.56 -54.26 10.69
CA ASP A 180 7.89 -54.85 11.99
C ASP A 180 6.92 -54.37 13.06
N ARG A 181 6.53 -53.09 13.05
CA ARG A 181 5.51 -52.55 13.96
C ARG A 181 4.15 -53.21 13.73
N ASP A 182 3.73 -53.38 12.48
CA ASP A 182 2.47 -54.04 12.16
C ASP A 182 2.49 -55.52 12.53
N ALA A 183 3.62 -56.22 12.30
CA ALA A 183 3.80 -57.59 12.74
C ALA A 183 3.78 -57.72 14.28
N MET A 184 4.47 -56.83 15.01
CA MET A 184 4.44 -56.81 16.48
C MET A 184 3.05 -56.49 17.02
N LYS A 185 2.30 -55.60 16.35
CA LYS A 185 0.92 -55.29 16.71
C LYS A 185 0.02 -56.51 16.54
N ALA A 186 0.10 -57.20 15.40
CA ALA A 186 -0.65 -58.43 15.15
C ALA A 186 -0.28 -59.55 16.15
N GLN A 187 1.00 -59.69 16.48
CA GLN A 187 1.45 -60.64 17.50
C GLN A 187 0.91 -60.30 18.89
N SER A 188 0.87 -59.01 19.26
CA SER A 188 0.32 -58.55 20.53
C SER A 188 -1.19 -58.79 20.62
N GLU A 189 -1.94 -58.53 19.54
CA GLU A 189 -3.38 -58.77 19.48
C GLU A 189 -3.69 -60.25 19.61
N ASN A 190 -2.97 -61.12 18.87
CA ASN A 190 -3.12 -62.57 18.98
C ASN A 190 -2.74 -63.10 20.37
N LEU A 191 -1.67 -62.58 20.96
CA LEU A 191 -1.27 -62.94 22.32
C LEU A 191 -2.33 -62.53 23.35
N GLN A 192 -2.93 -61.34 23.18
CA GLN A 192 -4.00 -60.87 24.04
C GLN A 192 -5.25 -61.76 23.94
N GLU A 193 -5.63 -62.20 22.73
CA GLU A 193 -6.74 -63.13 22.53
C GLU A 193 -6.50 -64.48 23.22
N GLU A 194 -5.30 -65.05 23.11
CA GLU A 194 -4.95 -66.29 23.81
C GLU A 194 -4.92 -66.09 25.34
N TYR A 195 -4.46 -64.94 25.85
CA TYR A 195 -4.55 -64.60 27.27
C TYR A 195 -6.00 -64.51 27.75
N GLU A 196 -6.88 -63.85 26.99
CA GLU A 196 -8.31 -63.76 27.31
C GLU A 196 -8.96 -65.14 27.32
N ARG A 197 -8.64 -65.99 26.34
CA ARG A 197 -9.12 -67.38 26.25
C ARG A 197 -8.66 -68.24 27.42
N VAL A 198 -7.38 -68.18 27.80
CA VAL A 198 -6.83 -68.93 28.94
C VAL A 198 -7.46 -68.43 30.24
N THR A 199 -7.62 -67.12 30.39
CA THR A 199 -8.27 -66.52 31.57
C THR A 199 -9.73 -66.96 31.68
N ALA A 200 -10.46 -67.03 30.57
CA ALA A 200 -11.83 -67.54 30.54
C ALA A 200 -11.88 -69.02 30.96
N LYS A 201 -10.99 -69.86 30.42
CA LYS A 201 -10.90 -71.28 30.83
C LYS A 201 -10.58 -71.42 32.32
N LEU A 202 -9.65 -70.63 32.86
CA LEU A 202 -9.32 -70.67 34.30
C LEU A 202 -10.54 -70.29 35.15
N ARG A 203 -11.28 -69.23 34.78
CA ARG A 203 -12.54 -68.87 35.45
C ARG A 203 -13.57 -70.00 35.41
N GLU A 204 -13.71 -70.68 34.28
CA GLU A 204 -14.61 -71.85 34.16
C GLU A 204 -14.18 -73.02 35.05
N TYR A 205 -12.87 -73.33 35.10
CA TYR A 205 -12.33 -74.37 35.99
C TYR A 205 -12.50 -74.01 37.46
N GLU A 206 -12.24 -72.76 37.86
CA GLU A 206 -12.47 -72.26 39.22
C GLU A 206 -13.95 -72.31 39.59
N ALA A 207 -14.86 -71.91 38.70
CA ALA A 207 -16.31 -72.00 38.92
C ALA A 207 -16.78 -73.46 39.08
N LYS A 208 -16.25 -74.37 38.26
CA LYS A 208 -16.53 -75.81 38.39
C LYS A 208 -16.01 -76.38 39.71
N ASN A 209 -14.81 -75.98 40.15
CA ASN A 209 -14.21 -76.43 41.41
C ASN A 209 -14.84 -75.77 42.66
N ALA A 210 -15.32 -74.53 42.56
CA ALA A 210 -16.10 -73.87 43.62
C ALA A 210 -17.48 -74.54 43.81
N GLY A 211 -18.04 -75.14 42.75
CA GLY A 211 -19.23 -75.99 42.83
C GLY A 211 -19.00 -77.34 43.52
N THR A 212 -17.76 -77.85 43.55
CA THR A 212 -17.39 -79.11 44.22
C THR A 212 -16.80 -78.93 45.62
N ALA A 213 -16.37 -77.72 46.01
CA ALA A 213 -15.91 -77.42 47.38
C ALA A 213 -17.06 -77.09 48.38
N GLY A 214 -18.32 -77.19 47.95
CA GLY A 214 -19.51 -76.87 48.74
C GLY A 214 -20.37 -78.08 49.12
N GLY A 215 -19.79 -79.25 49.38
CA GLY A 215 -20.61 -80.42 49.70
C GLY A 215 -19.84 -81.64 50.16
N ASP A 216 -19.08 -81.55 51.25
CA ASP A 216 -18.92 -82.72 52.12
C ASP A 216 -18.63 -82.34 53.58
N LYS A 217 -19.70 -82.10 54.36
CA LYS A 217 -19.78 -82.32 55.82
C LYS A 217 -21.24 -82.57 56.27
N LYS A 218 -21.55 -83.86 56.48
CA LYS A 218 -22.23 -84.45 57.65
C LYS A 218 -23.62 -83.94 58.08
N SER A 219 -24.65 -84.80 57.98
CA SER A 219 -25.47 -85.30 59.12
C SER A 219 -26.73 -86.08 58.69
N ASP A 220 -26.94 -87.22 59.38
CA ASP A 220 -28.13 -88.08 59.57
C ASP A 220 -28.72 -88.92 58.41
#